data_AF-A0A0H4VNV6-F1
#
_entry.id   AF-A0A0H4VNV6-F1
#
_cell.length_a   1.000
_cell.length_b   1.000
_cell.length_c   1.000
_cell.angle_alpha   90.00
_cell.angle_beta   90.00
_cell.angle_gamma   90.00
#
_symmetry.space_group_name_H-M   'P 1'
#
loop_
_entity.id
_entity.type
_entity.pdbx_description
1 polymer ?
#
loop_
_entity_poly.entity_id
_entity_poly.type
_entity_poly.pdbx_seq_one_letter_code
_entity_poly.pdbx_strand_id
1 'polypeptide(L)'
;MGLLLLASQVTMAQVSGAYASSISRDKKAAKADKKREKEMAKALRKDEVFQREMALAKDKYEHDQDRLKLKYNRKQHALSDKYAKNNSSSIDFEREQLQLKAQYEQEKQALQTKYEKERDKRQFAWQASRRSLSLVKL
;
A
#
# COMPACT_ATOMS: atom_id res chain seq x y z
N MET A 1 60.90 42.40 35.63
CA MET A 1 59.82 41.46 35.98
C MET A 1 58.66 41.65 35.01
N GLY A 2 58.75 41.01 33.83
CA GLY A 2 57.71 41.08 32.80
C GLY A 2 57.03 39.72 32.69
N LEU A 3 55.78 39.62 33.14
CA LEU A 3 54.97 38.41 33.03
C LEU A 3 53.51 38.80 33.28
N LEU A 4 52.83 39.33 32.26
CA LEU A 4 51.35 39.46 32.20
C LEU A 4 50.96 40.06 30.84
N LEU A 5 51.09 39.29 29.75
CA LEU A 5 50.50 39.69 28.45
C LEU A 5 50.24 38.53 27.45
N LEU A 6 50.36 37.26 27.86
CA LEU A 6 50.09 36.11 26.98
C LEU A 6 48.74 35.40 27.22
N ALA A 7 47.99 35.75 28.26
CA ALA A 7 46.78 34.99 28.64
C ALA A 7 45.50 35.40 27.88
N SER A 8 45.45 36.59 27.26
CA SER A 8 44.21 37.09 26.61
C SER A 8 44.04 36.65 25.15
N GLN A 9 45.12 36.34 24.43
CA GLN A 9 45.03 35.88 23.03
C GLN A 9 44.66 34.39 22.93
N VAL A 10 45.11 33.57 23.87
CA VAL A 10 44.80 32.12 23.90
C VAL A 10 43.32 31.88 24.20
N THR A 11 42.71 32.69 25.07
CA THR A 11 41.29 32.60 25.43
C THR A 11 40.38 33.05 24.29
N MET A 12 40.72 34.12 23.55
CA MET A 12 39.93 34.59 22.41
C MET A 12 39.96 33.61 21.22
N ALA A 13 41.10 32.96 20.94
CA ALA A 13 41.22 31.97 19.88
C ALA A 13 40.48 30.65 20.20
N GLN A 14 40.46 30.23 21.47
CA GLN A 14 39.67 29.06 21.90
C GLN A 14 38.16 29.33 21.89
N VAL A 15 37.72 30.54 22.25
CA VAL A 15 36.30 30.93 22.21
C VAL A 15 35.81 31.08 20.76
N SER A 16 36.61 31.64 19.86
CA SER A 16 36.26 31.73 18.43
C SER A 16 36.24 30.37 17.74
N GLY A 17 37.18 29.47 18.08
CA GLY A 17 37.18 28.08 17.61
C GLY A 17 35.97 27.28 18.11
N ALA A 18 35.58 27.45 19.37
CA ALA A 18 34.38 26.82 19.93
C ALA A 18 33.10 27.29 19.23
N TYR A 19 32.97 28.60 18.97
CA TYR A 19 31.82 29.21 18.29
C TYR A 19 31.74 28.84 16.80
N ALA A 20 32.88 28.80 16.10
CA ALA A 20 32.93 28.28 14.73
C ALA A 20 32.56 26.78 14.68
N SER A 21 32.97 26.00 15.68
CA SER A 21 32.62 24.58 15.78
C SER A 21 31.14 24.36 16.07
N SER A 22 30.48 25.19 16.89
CA SER A 22 29.05 25.10 17.17
C SER A 22 28.22 25.46 15.94
N ILE A 23 28.52 26.56 15.26
CA ILE A 23 27.87 26.93 13.99
C ILE A 23 28.01 25.82 12.93
N SER A 24 29.18 25.16 12.86
CA SER A 24 29.39 24.04 11.94
C SER A 24 28.57 22.79 12.32
N ARG A 25 28.38 22.52 13.62
CA ARG A 25 27.53 21.44 14.13
C ARG A 25 26.06 21.75 13.90
N ASP A 26 25.61 22.98 14.14
CA ASP A 26 24.23 23.42 13.92
C ASP A 26 23.85 23.35 12.43
N LYS A 27 24.77 23.75 11.53
CA LYS A 27 24.58 23.58 10.08
C LYS A 27 24.51 22.11 9.65
N LYS A 28 25.25 21.21 10.31
CA LYS A 28 25.19 19.76 10.04
C LYS A 28 23.90 19.15 10.59
N ALA A 29 23.47 19.56 11.79
CA ALA A 29 22.21 19.15 12.40
C ALA A 29 21.01 19.60 11.56
N ALA A 30 20.94 20.87 11.16
CA ALA A 30 19.89 21.40 10.30
C ALA A 30 19.81 20.68 8.94
N LYS A 31 20.96 20.29 8.35
CA LYS A 31 21.00 19.47 7.12
C LYS A 31 20.50 18.05 7.36
N ALA A 32 20.81 17.45 8.51
CA ALA A 32 20.32 16.12 8.89
C ALA A 32 18.81 16.13 9.13
N ASP A 33 18.28 17.15 9.82
CA ASP A 33 16.85 17.28 10.08
C ASP A 33 16.06 17.53 8.79
N LYS A 34 16.56 18.39 7.89
CA LYS A 34 15.97 18.58 6.56
C LYS A 34 15.99 17.30 5.71
N LYS A 35 17.00 16.44 5.89
CA LYS A 35 17.06 15.14 5.21
C LYS A 35 16.01 14.18 5.78
N ARG A 36 15.90 14.10 7.11
CA ARG A 36 14.86 13.31 7.81
C ARG A 36 13.46 13.74 7.41
N GLU A 37 13.18 15.04 7.39
CA GLU A 37 11.89 15.59 6.98
C GLU A 37 11.52 15.19 5.55
N LYS A 38 12.49 15.26 4.61
CA LYS A 38 12.29 14.81 3.23
C LYS A 38 12.05 13.31 3.12
N GLU A 39 12.73 12.50 3.93
CA GLU A 39 12.53 11.04 3.96
C GLU A 39 11.16 10.68 4.53
N MET A 40 10.72 11.36 5.59
CA MET A 40 9.38 11.24 6.17
C MET A 40 8.30 11.65 5.17
N ALA A 41 8.46 12.78 4.49
CA ALA A 41 7.52 13.23 3.45
C ALA A 41 7.43 12.24 2.27
N LYS A 42 8.56 11.62 1.87
CA LYS A 42 8.57 10.56 0.86
C LYS A 42 7.86 9.30 1.35
N ALA A 43 8.04 8.92 2.62
CA ALA A 43 7.35 7.78 3.22
C ALA A 43 5.83 8.01 3.24
N LEU A 44 5.38 9.18 3.69
CA LEU A 44 3.96 9.55 3.71
C LEU A 44 3.33 9.49 2.32
N ARG A 45 3.99 10.03 1.29
CA ARG A 45 3.49 9.95 -0.09
C ARG A 45 3.37 8.51 -0.58
N LYS A 46 4.32 7.63 -0.25
CA LYS A 46 4.25 6.21 -0.60
C LYS A 46 3.10 5.51 0.13
N ASP A 47 2.87 5.86 1.39
CA ASP A 47 1.75 5.33 2.17
C ASP A 47 0.42 5.78 1.57
N GLU A 48 0.26 7.05 1.19
CA GLU A 48 -0.94 7.54 0.50
C GLU A 48 -1.19 6.82 -0.83
N VAL A 49 -0.15 6.62 -1.64
CA VAL A 49 -0.27 5.89 -2.92
C VAL A 49 -0.72 4.45 -2.67
N PHE A 50 -0.12 3.76 -1.70
CA PHE A 50 -0.52 2.41 -1.31
C PHE A 50 -1.98 2.34 -0.86
N GLN A 51 -2.45 3.27 -0.03
CA GLN A 51 -3.85 3.30 0.42
C GLN A 51 -4.81 3.49 -0.75
N ARG A 52 -4.48 4.37 -1.71
CA ARG A 52 -5.28 4.57 -2.92
C ARG A 52 -5.33 3.33 -3.78
N GLU A 53 -4.20 2.66 -4.00
CA GLU A 53 -4.14 1.41 -4.77
C GLU A 53 -4.97 0.30 -4.11
N MET A 54 -4.93 0.20 -2.78
CA MET A 54 -5.74 -0.76 -2.03
C MET A 54 -7.24 -0.47 -2.14
N ALA A 55 -7.64 0.80 -2.05
CA ALA A 55 -9.03 1.21 -2.25
C ALA A 55 -9.52 0.88 -3.67
N LEU A 56 -8.75 1.26 -4.70
CA LEU A 56 -9.09 0.97 -6.09
C LEU A 56 -9.19 -0.53 -6.38
N ALA A 57 -8.28 -1.33 -5.80
CA ALA A 57 -8.32 -2.78 -5.95
C ALA A 57 -9.57 -3.40 -5.29
N LYS A 58 -9.98 -2.85 -4.14
CA LYS A 58 -11.19 -3.26 -3.44
C LYS A 58 -12.45 -2.90 -4.24
N ASP A 59 -12.56 -1.66 -4.72
CA ASP A 59 -13.70 -1.21 -5.54
C ASP A 59 -13.84 -2.06 -6.80
N LYS A 60 -12.71 -2.36 -7.46
CA LYS A 60 -12.69 -3.23 -8.63
C LYS A 60 -13.18 -4.64 -8.29
N TYR A 61 -12.77 -5.20 -7.15
CA TYR A 61 -13.22 -6.51 -6.70
C TYR A 61 -14.72 -6.53 -6.43
N GLU A 62 -15.27 -5.52 -5.77
CA GLU A 62 -16.72 -5.39 -5.52
C GLU A 62 -17.50 -5.31 -6.84
N HIS A 63 -17.03 -4.48 -7.79
CA HIS A 63 -17.64 -4.40 -9.11
C HIS A 63 -17.57 -5.74 -9.88
N ASP A 64 -16.44 -6.46 -9.81
CA ASP A 64 -16.29 -7.77 -10.43
C ASP A 64 -17.25 -8.82 -9.78
N GLN A 65 -17.48 -8.75 -8.46
CA GLN A 65 -18.46 -9.59 -7.77
C GLN A 65 -19.89 -9.31 -8.23
N ASP A 66 -20.26 -8.04 -8.37
CA ASP A 66 -21.61 -7.67 -8.81
C ASP A 66 -21.84 -8.02 -10.28
N ARG A 67 -20.83 -7.85 -11.13
CA ARG A 67 -20.87 -8.34 -12.51
C ARG A 67 -21.04 -9.86 -12.57
N LEU A 68 -20.38 -10.60 -11.69
CA LEU A 68 -20.52 -12.05 -11.60
C LEU A 68 -21.94 -12.47 -11.20
N LYS A 69 -22.53 -11.81 -10.19
CA LYS A 69 -23.94 -12.03 -9.81
C LYS A 69 -24.90 -11.72 -10.96
N LEU A 70 -24.70 -10.59 -11.65
CA LEU A 70 -25.54 -10.20 -12.78
C LEU A 70 -25.46 -11.21 -13.93
N LYS A 71 -24.24 -11.72 -14.22
CA LYS A 71 -24.02 -12.78 -15.22
C LYS A 71 -24.75 -14.07 -14.82
N TYR A 72 -24.69 -14.46 -13.54
CA TYR A 72 -25.41 -15.62 -13.02
C TYR A 72 -26.93 -15.45 -13.18
N ASN A 73 -27.50 -14.33 -12.72
CA ASN A 73 -28.93 -14.05 -12.83
C ASN A 73 -29.41 -14.07 -14.29
N ARG A 74 -28.65 -13.46 -15.21
CA ARG A 74 -28.97 -13.49 -16.65
C ARG A 74 -28.99 -14.91 -17.21
N LYS A 75 -28.01 -15.73 -16.86
CA LYS A 75 -27.96 -17.14 -17.27
C LYS A 75 -29.12 -17.94 -16.67
N GLN A 76 -29.47 -17.67 -15.41
CA GLN A 76 -30.59 -18.33 -14.74
C GLN A 76 -31.91 -18.00 -15.44
N HIS A 77 -32.17 -16.73 -15.79
CA HIS A 77 -33.36 -16.33 -16.54
C HIS A 77 -33.39 -16.96 -17.93
N ALA A 78 -32.27 -16.93 -18.66
CA ALA A 78 -32.19 -17.57 -19.98
C ALA A 78 -32.45 -19.09 -19.91
N LEU A 79 -31.99 -19.74 -18.84
CA LEU A 79 -32.24 -21.16 -18.59
C LEU A 79 -33.74 -21.41 -18.31
N SER A 80 -34.37 -20.60 -17.47
CA SER A 80 -35.82 -20.68 -17.23
C SER A 80 -36.63 -20.47 -18.51
N ASP A 81 -36.29 -19.45 -19.31
CA ASP A 81 -36.98 -19.15 -20.57
C ASP A 81 -36.83 -20.27 -21.60
N LYS A 82 -35.64 -20.89 -21.68
CA LYS A 82 -35.36 -22.04 -22.56
C LYS A 82 -36.29 -23.21 -22.23
N TYR A 83 -36.42 -23.55 -20.94
CA TYR A 83 -37.22 -24.71 -20.53
C TYR A 83 -38.73 -24.43 -20.50
N ALA A 84 -39.15 -23.20 -20.27
CA ALA A 84 -40.55 -22.78 -20.40
C ALA A 84 -41.08 -22.93 -21.84
N LYS A 85 -40.22 -22.77 -22.85
CA LYS A 85 -40.60 -22.84 -24.28
C LYS A 85 -40.54 -24.24 -24.88
N ASN A 86 -39.70 -25.14 -24.35
CA ASN A 86 -39.35 -26.38 -25.03
C ASN A 86 -40.09 -27.65 -24.53
N ASN A 87 -41.04 -27.54 -23.58
CA ASN A 87 -41.66 -28.71 -22.91
C ASN A 87 -40.61 -29.75 -22.46
N SER A 88 -39.42 -29.28 -22.08
CA SER A 88 -38.27 -30.12 -21.79
C SER A 88 -38.32 -30.71 -20.38
N SER A 89 -37.70 -31.88 -20.20
CA SER A 89 -37.73 -32.66 -18.95
C SER A 89 -37.27 -31.85 -17.72
N SER A 90 -38.03 -31.95 -16.62
CA SER A 90 -37.69 -31.30 -15.32
C SER A 90 -36.30 -31.68 -14.82
N ILE A 91 -35.88 -32.93 -15.08
CA ILE A 91 -34.58 -33.45 -14.62
C ILE A 91 -33.41 -32.72 -15.30
N ASP A 92 -33.54 -32.40 -16.59
CA ASP A 92 -32.50 -31.70 -17.33
C ASP A 92 -32.39 -30.24 -16.89
N PHE A 93 -33.53 -29.60 -16.59
CA PHE A 93 -33.56 -28.25 -16.02
C PHE A 93 -32.84 -28.19 -14.67
N GLU A 94 -33.16 -29.12 -13.76
CA GLU A 94 -32.52 -29.20 -12.45
C GLU A 94 -31.02 -29.44 -12.55
N ARG A 95 -30.58 -30.34 -13.45
CA ARG A 95 -29.17 -30.58 -13.72
C ARG A 95 -28.45 -29.34 -14.23
N GLU A 96 -29.01 -28.63 -15.22
CA GLU A 96 -28.43 -27.39 -15.75
C GLU A 96 -28.39 -26.28 -14.69
N GLN A 97 -29.40 -26.18 -13.82
CA GLN A 97 -29.41 -25.23 -12.69
C GLN A 97 -28.30 -25.54 -11.67
N LEU A 98 -28.13 -26.80 -11.30
CA LEU A 98 -27.07 -27.22 -10.39
C LEU A 98 -25.67 -26.92 -10.96
N GLN A 99 -25.47 -27.20 -12.25
CA GLN A 99 -24.23 -26.86 -12.95
C GLN A 99 -23.99 -25.35 -12.96
N LEU A 100 -25.02 -24.55 -13.27
CA LEU A 100 -24.92 -23.10 -13.28
C LEU A 100 -24.53 -22.54 -11.91
N LYS A 101 -25.13 -23.07 -10.83
CA LYS A 101 -24.80 -22.69 -9.46
C LYS A 101 -23.36 -23.07 -9.09
N ALA A 102 -22.93 -24.29 -9.41
CA ALA A 102 -21.57 -24.75 -9.15
C ALA A 102 -20.53 -23.89 -9.88
N GLN A 103 -20.79 -23.53 -11.15
CA GLN A 103 -19.92 -22.61 -11.90
C GLN A 103 -19.83 -21.23 -11.25
N TYR A 104 -20.96 -20.68 -10.80
CA TYR A 104 -20.97 -19.39 -10.11
C TYR A 104 -20.17 -19.43 -8.80
N GLU A 105 -20.32 -20.47 -7.99
CA GLU A 105 -19.56 -20.64 -6.75
C GLU A 105 -18.05 -20.77 -7.01
N GLN A 106 -17.67 -21.53 -8.05
CA GLN A 106 -16.28 -21.67 -8.46
C GLN A 106 -15.69 -20.34 -8.97
N GLU A 107 -16.40 -19.62 -9.84
CA GLU A 107 -15.98 -18.30 -10.34
C GLU A 107 -15.84 -17.30 -9.16
N LYS A 108 -16.76 -17.35 -8.19
CA LYS A 108 -16.74 -16.49 -7.00
C LYS A 108 -15.52 -16.79 -6.12
N GLN A 109 -15.24 -18.06 -5.84
CA GLN A 109 -14.06 -18.46 -5.07
C GLN A 109 -12.77 -18.06 -5.77
N ALA A 110 -12.68 -18.30 -7.08
CA ALA A 110 -11.51 -17.90 -7.87
C ALA A 110 -11.28 -16.38 -7.82
N LEU A 111 -12.35 -15.59 -7.92
CA LEU A 111 -12.27 -14.13 -7.83
C LEU A 111 -11.76 -13.68 -6.45
N GLN A 112 -12.28 -14.27 -5.37
CA GLN A 112 -11.83 -13.99 -4.01
C GLN A 112 -10.35 -14.34 -3.80
N THR A 113 -9.95 -15.56 -4.16
CA THR A 113 -8.56 -16.01 -4.01
C THR A 113 -7.60 -15.12 -4.80
N LYS A 114 -7.98 -14.70 -6.01
CA LYS A 114 -7.16 -13.78 -6.81
C LYS A 114 -6.99 -12.44 -6.10
N TYR A 115 -8.08 -11.86 -5.61
CA TYR A 115 -8.04 -10.58 -4.89
C TYR A 115 -7.16 -10.67 -3.64
N GLU A 116 -7.32 -11.71 -2.82
CA GLU A 116 -6.54 -11.91 -1.59
C GLU A 116 -5.04 -12.07 -1.89
N LYS A 117 -4.68 -12.89 -2.88
CA LYS A 117 -3.27 -13.05 -3.30
C LYS A 117 -2.65 -11.73 -3.75
N GLU A 118 -3.36 -10.95 -4.55
CA GLU A 118 -2.85 -9.65 -5.01
C GLU A 118 -2.77 -8.64 -3.86
N ARG A 119 -3.77 -8.61 -2.98
CA ARG A 119 -3.78 -7.77 -1.77
C ARG A 119 -2.56 -8.07 -0.90
N ASP A 120 -2.31 -9.34 -0.61
CA ASP A 120 -1.20 -9.77 0.25
C ASP A 120 0.15 -9.44 -0.40
N LYS A 121 0.26 -9.61 -1.72
CA LYS A 121 1.44 -9.18 -2.49
C LYS A 121 1.70 -7.68 -2.36
N ARG A 122 0.66 -6.83 -2.50
CA ARG A 122 0.78 -5.37 -2.33
C ARG A 122 1.20 -5.03 -0.90
N GLN A 123 0.58 -5.66 0.09
CA GLN A 123 0.89 -5.43 1.50
C GLN A 123 2.33 -5.83 1.84
N PHE A 124 2.80 -6.98 1.34
CA PHE A 124 4.18 -7.42 1.52
C PHE A 124 5.18 -6.44 0.88
N ALA A 125 4.92 -6.02 -0.36
CA ALA A 125 5.76 -5.05 -1.06
C ALA A 125 5.82 -3.70 -0.33
N TRP A 126 4.69 -3.22 0.19
CA TRP A 126 4.62 -2.00 0.98
C TRP A 126 5.41 -2.12 2.30
N GLN A 127 5.26 -3.23 3.03
CA GLN A 127 6.03 -3.49 4.26
C GLN A 127 7.53 -3.55 3.99
N ALA A 128 7.96 -4.20 2.90
CA ALA A 128 9.36 -4.25 2.49
C ALA A 128 9.91 -2.84 2.16
N SER A 129 9.11 -2.01 1.47
CA SER A 129 9.48 -0.61 1.20
C SER A 129 9.59 0.25 2.46
N ARG A 130 8.86 -0.06 3.53
CA ARG A 130 8.97 0.68 4.80
C ARG A 130 10.15 0.22 5.65
N ARG A 131 10.44 -1.09 5.67
CA ARG A 131 11.61 -1.63 6.38
C ARG A 131 12.94 -1.09 5.83
N SER A 132 13.02 -0.86 4.51
CA SER A 132 14.21 -0.22 3.92
C SER A 132 14.35 1.26 4.29
N LEU A 133 13.25 1.95 4.59
CA LEU A 133 13.27 3.35 5.06
C LEU A 133 13.59 3.45 6.56
N SER A 134 13.16 2.50 7.39
CA SER A 134 13.47 2.48 8.83
C SER A 134 14.91 2.03 9.16
N LEU A 135 15.67 1.53 8.18
CA LEU A 135 17.07 1.12 8.33
C LEU A 135 18.08 2.26 8.18
N VAL A 136 17.62 3.52 8.11
CA VAL A 136 18.47 4.68 8.39
C VAL A 136 18.75 4.67 9.89
N LYS A 137 19.81 3.93 10.28
CA LYS A 137 20.34 3.86 11.65
C LYS A 137 20.43 5.27 12.25
N LEU A 138 19.76 5.46 13.39
CA LEU A 138 19.98 6.59 14.29
C LEU A 138 21.44 6.63 14.75
#